data_AF-A0A940G3I9-F1
#
_entry.id   AF-A0A940G3I9-F1
#
_cell.length_a   1.000
_cell.length_b   1.000
_cell.length_c   1.000
_cell.angle_alpha   90.00
_cell.angle_beta   90.00
_cell.angle_gamma   90.00
#
_symmetry.space_group_name_H-M   'P 1'
#
loop_
_entity.id
_entity.type
_entity.pdbx_description
1 polymer ?
#
loop_
_entity_poly.entity_id
_entity_poly.type
_entity_poly.pdbx_seq_one_letter_code
_entity_poly.pdbx_strand_id
1 'polypeptide(L)' 'MGKDGRDAERVTTTLSRRQKAELDRLAEAEGVKVAWLVRRAVEQFLEQKAGGPLLPLD' A
#
# COMPACT_ATOMS: atom_id res chain seq x y z
N MET A 1 -13.11 -6.86 7.67
CA MET A 1 -11.81 -6.57 8.32
C MET A 1 -11.52 -7.72 9.28
N GLY A 2 -10.84 -8.76 8.80
CA GLY A 2 -10.51 -9.95 9.60
C GLY A 2 -9.18 -9.81 10.33
N LYS A 3 -9.03 -10.59 11.41
CA LYS A 3 -7.85 -11.01 12.22
C LYS A 3 -6.62 -10.09 12.39
N ASP A 4 -6.22 -9.32 11.39
CA ASP A 4 -5.04 -8.43 11.38
C ASP A 4 -5.21 -7.17 12.25
N GLY A 5 -6.43 -6.78 12.60
CA GLY A 5 -6.67 -5.53 13.33
C GLY A 5 -6.13 -5.51 14.76
N ARG A 6 -5.82 -6.68 15.35
CA ARG A 6 -5.33 -6.79 16.73
C ARG A 6 -3.87 -6.34 16.87
N ASP A 7 -3.06 -6.56 15.84
CA ASP A 7 -1.62 -6.26 15.82
C ASP A 7 -1.27 -5.16 14.80
N ALA A 8 -2.26 -4.34 14.42
CA ALA A 8 -2.08 -3.28 13.43
C ALA A 8 -1.66 -1.95 14.09
N GLU A 9 -0.53 -1.40 13.66
CA GLU A 9 -0.04 -0.09 14.09
C GLU A 9 -0.35 0.99 13.03
N ARG A 10 -0.76 2.19 13.45
CA ARG A 10 -1.06 3.30 12.54
C ARG A 10 0.19 4.13 12.26
N VAL A 11 0.56 4.25 10.99
CA VAL A 11 1.58 5.18 10.51
C VAL A 11 0.93 6.36 9.79
N THR A 12 1.40 7.59 10.04
CA THR A 12 0.95 8.80 9.35
C THR A 12 2.11 9.38 8.52
N THR A 13 1.82 9.73 7.27
CA THR A 13 2.79 10.34 6.36
C THR A 13 2.13 11.46 5.56
N THR A 14 2.93 12.41 5.09
CA THR A 14 2.46 13.52 4.25
C THR A 14 2.85 13.24 2.81
N LEU A 15 1.86 13.27 1.92
CA LEU A 15 2.05 13.15 0.47
C LEU A 15 1.78 14.50 -0.20
N SER A 16 2.40 14.72 -1.35
CA SER A 16 1.98 15.84 -2.22
C SER A 16 0.53 15.64 -2.67
N ARG A 17 -0.17 16.75 -2.96
CA ARG A 17 -1.54 16.72 -3.48
C ARG A 17 -1.66 15.85 -4.74
N ARG A 18 -0.65 15.91 -5.62
CA ARG A 18 -0.59 15.08 -6.84
C ARG A 18 -0.52 13.60 -6.50
N GLN A 19 0.39 13.18 -5.61
CA GLN A 19 0.51 11.78 -5.21
C GLN A 19 -0.79 11.25 -4.59
N LYS A 20 -1.46 12.04 -3.75
CA LYS A 20 -2.75 11.63 -3.18
C LYS A 20 -3.82 11.46 -4.25
N ALA A 21 -3.90 12.38 -5.21
CA ALA A 21 -4.86 12.29 -6.31
C ALA A 21 -4.61 11.09 -7.24
N GLU A 22 -3.35 10.72 -7.48
CA GLU A 22 -3.04 9.48 -8.22
C GLU A 22 -3.45 8.22 -7.43
N LEU A 23 -3.16 8.18 -6.13
CA LEU A 23 -3.56 7.05 -5.27
C LEU A 23 -5.09 6.90 -5.20
N ASP A 24 -5.83 8.00 -5.18
CA ASP A 24 -7.30 7.97 -5.21
C ASP A 24 -7.81 7.39 -6.53
N ARG A 25 -7.26 7.81 -7.67
CA ARG A 25 -7.62 7.29 -8.99
C ARG A 25 -7.33 5.79 -9.12
N LEU A 26 -6.17 5.34 -8.65
CA LEU A 26 -5.81 3.91 -8.66
C LEU A 26 -6.73 3.10 -7.76
N ALA A 27 -7.01 3.60 -6.55
CA ALA A 27 -7.88 2.91 -5.61
C ALA A 27 -9.31 2.76 -6.16
N GLU A 28 -9.82 3.79 -6.84
CA GLU A 28 -11.12 3.73 -7.52
C GLU A 28 -11.12 2.72 -8.66
N ALA A 29 -10.10 2.75 -9.54
CA ALA A 29 -9.98 1.83 -10.66
C ALA A 29 -9.90 0.35 -10.22
N GLU A 30 -9.23 0.07 -9.11
CA GLU A 30 -9.07 -1.28 -8.56
C GLU A 30 -10.18 -1.68 -7.56
N GLY A 31 -11.10 -0.77 -7.21
CA GLY A 31 -12.17 -1.02 -6.24
C GLY A 31 -11.69 -1.21 -4.80
N VAL A 32 -10.52 -0.67 -4.46
CA VAL A 32 -9.87 -0.79 -3.13
C VAL A 32 -9.82 0.56 -2.41
N LYS A 33 -9.21 0.60 -1.22
CA LYS A 33 -8.95 1.85 -0.49
C LYS A 33 -7.48 2.24 -0.65
N VAL A 34 -7.17 3.54 -0.60
CA VAL A 34 -5.78 4.04 -0.60
C VAL A 34 -4.93 3.36 0.48
N ALA A 35 -5.48 3.09 1.66
CA ALA A 35 -4.78 2.38 2.73
C ALA A 35 -4.32 0.97 2.32
N TRP A 36 -5.09 0.28 1.46
CA TRP A 36 -4.71 -1.03 0.93
C TRP A 36 -3.53 -0.92 -0.04
N LEU A 37 -3.55 0.07 -0.94
CA LEU A 37 -2.43 0.34 -1.86
C LEU A 37 -1.14 0.66 -1.10
N VAL A 38 -1.23 1.51 -0.06
CA VAL A 38 -0.08 1.86 0.78
C VAL A 38 0.44 0.62 1.52
N ARG A 39 -0.44 -0.20 2.10
CA ARG A 39 -0.04 -1.47 2.73
C ARG A 39 0.69 -2.37 1.74
N ARG A 40 0.14 -2.55 0.54
CA ARG A 40 0.74 -3.42 -0.50
C ARG A 40 2.11 -2.91 -0.95
N ALA A 41 2.26 -1.60 -1.14
CA ALA A 41 3.54 -0.98 -1.49
C ALA A 41 4.59 -1.17 -0.38
N VAL A 42 4.19 -1.04 0.89
CA VAL A 42 5.08 -1.28 2.04
C VAL A 42 5.48 -2.76 2.12
N GLU A 43 4.54 -3.69 1.96
CA GLU A 43 4.83 -5.13 1.93
C GLU A 43 5.86 -5.47 0.84
N GLN A 44 5.65 -4.98 -0.39
CA GLN A 44 6.58 -5.18 -1.50
C GLN A 44 7.96 -4.56 -1.22
N PHE A 45 8.00 -3.34 -0.67
CA PHE A 45 9.26 -2.68 -0.34
C PHE A 45 10.06 -3.49 0.70
N LEU A 46 9.39 -4.01 1.74
CA LEU A 46 10.03 -4.83 2.77
C LEU A 46 10.51 -6.18 2.21
N GLU A 47 9.69 -6.83 1.36
CA GLU A 47 10.06 -8.09 0.70
C GLU A 47 11.30 -7.93 -0.17
N GLN A 48 11.37 -6.84 -0.97
CA GLN A 48 12.55 -6.51 -1.77
C GLN A 48 13.80 -6.30 -0.92
N LYS A 49 13.66 -5.66 0.26
CA LYS A 49 14.78 -5.46 1.19
C LYS A 49 15.21 -6.72 1.92
N ALA A 50 14.30 -7.68 2.09
CA ALA A 50 14.59 -8.99 2.69
C ALA A 50 15.24 -9.98 1.69
N GLY A 51 15.43 -9.59 0.43
CA GLY A 51 16.00 -10.46 -0.61
C GLY A 51 14.97 -11.37 -1.29
N GLY A 52 13.67 -11.07 -1.17
CA GLY A 52 12.61 -11.76 -1.88
C GLY A 52 12.65 -11.52 -3.40
N PRO A 53 12.00 -12.39 -4.21
CA PRO A 53 11.93 -12.18 -5.65
C PRO A 53 11.19 -10.87 -5.95
N LEU A 54 11.77 -10.03 -6.81
CA LEU A 54 11.09 -8.90 -7.43
C LEU A 54 9.94 -9.47 -8.28
N LEU A 55 8.75 -9.60 -7.71
CA LEU A 55 7.59 -10.03 -8.50
C LEU A 55 7.28 -8.92 -9.52
N PRO A 56 7.29 -9.24 -10.83
CA PRO A 56 6.86 -8.29 -11.85
C PRO A 56 5.35 -8.05 -11.70
N LEU A 57 4.94 -6.80 -11.89
CA LEU A 57 3.55 -6.44 -12.06
C LEU A 57 3.21 -6.69 -13.54
N ASP A 58 2.76 -7.90 -13.85
CA ASP A 58 1.94 -8.17 -15.04
C ASP A 58 0.46 -8.15 -14.64
#